data_AF-A0A928JR16-F1
#
_entry.id   AF-A0A928JR16-F1
#
_cell.length_a   1.000
_cell.length_b   1.000
_cell.length_c   1.000
_cell.angle_alpha   90.00
_cell.angle_beta   90.00
_cell.angle_gamma   90.00
#
_symmetry.space_group_name_H-M   'P 1'
#
loop_
_entity.id
_entity.type
_entity.pdbx_description
1 polymer ?
#
loop_
_entity_poly.entity_id
_entity_poly.type
_entity_poly.pdbx_seq_one_letter_code
_entity_poly.pdbx_strand_id
1 'polypeptide(L)'
;MTLTDFGITEPKLFALIILYSLLFFLILAAVLVLFYLKGYGIYKMSRKLNIKRSWYGFVPFANIFAFGRLADISAKGKGMYRKALTVTYILSFIFMVAYSVLSINFAVKLLFAADAAVFAEKSLDPKIFNAFIPALAFLGIALILTVVYRILSAVCAVKIYKRFNTRAPYIKAVFGFIIPLLLPCFLYSVCKNDPIDKSVADNDDGYNAVFKIDG
;
A
#
# COMPACT_ATOMS: atom_id res chain seq x y z
N MET A 1 -30.79 26.29 4.85
CA MET A 1 -31.11 24.85 4.84
C MET A 1 -30.45 24.25 6.07
N THR A 2 -31.24 23.91 7.09
CA THR A 2 -30.75 23.35 8.36
C THR A 2 -30.92 21.83 8.36
N LEU A 3 -30.17 21.10 9.20
CA LEU A 3 -30.21 19.62 9.27
C LEU A 3 -31.61 19.07 9.62
N THR A 4 -32.46 19.91 10.21
CA THR A 4 -33.87 19.64 10.47
C THR A 4 -34.71 19.52 9.19
N ASP A 5 -34.34 20.20 8.11
CA ASP A 5 -35.04 20.17 6.82
C ASP A 5 -34.92 18.78 6.14
N PHE A 6 -33.94 17.96 6.56
CA PHE A 6 -33.74 16.58 6.12
C PHE A 6 -34.34 15.53 7.09
N GLY A 7 -35.11 15.95 8.10
CA GLY A 7 -35.73 15.03 9.07
C GLY A 7 -34.76 14.36 10.04
N ILE A 8 -33.53 14.87 10.13
CA ILE A 8 -32.50 14.44 11.09
C ILE A 8 -32.72 15.19 12.39
N THR A 9 -33.39 14.54 13.33
CA THR A 9 -33.53 15.04 14.70
C THR A 9 -32.20 14.89 15.45
N GLU A 10 -31.93 15.74 16.43
CA GLU A 10 -30.73 15.66 17.30
C GLU A 10 -30.40 14.24 17.77
N PRO A 11 -31.35 13.41 18.28
CA PRO A 11 -31.04 12.03 18.68
C PRO A 11 -30.57 11.14 17.51
N LYS A 12 -31.06 11.36 16.28
CA LYS A 12 -30.58 10.62 15.10
C LYS A 12 -29.15 11.02 14.72
N LEU A 13 -28.81 12.31 14.85
CA LEU A 13 -27.46 12.80 14.63
C LEU A 13 -26.47 12.18 15.63
N PHE A 14 -26.81 12.16 16.91
CA PHE A 14 -26.00 11.50 17.95
C PHE A 14 -25.83 10.00 17.67
N ALA A 15 -26.90 9.29 17.30
CA ALA A 15 -26.83 7.87 16.95
C ALA A 15 -25.92 7.61 15.74
N LEU A 16 -26.00 8.44 14.70
CA LEU A 16 -25.13 8.35 13.53
C LEU A 16 -23.66 8.58 13.90
N ILE A 17 -23.36 9.61 14.70
CA ILE A 17 -21.99 9.89 15.14
C ILE A 17 -21.41 8.69 15.90
N ILE A 18 -22.15 8.13 16.87
CA ILE A 18 -21.72 6.96 17.64
C ILE A 18 -21.46 5.77 16.72
N LEU A 19 -22.36 5.51 15.77
CA LEU A 19 -22.21 4.42 14.80
C LEU A 19 -20.95 4.61 13.94
N TYR A 20 -20.73 5.81 13.39
CA TYR A 20 -19.54 6.13 12.60
C TYR A 20 -18.25 5.99 13.43
N SER A 21 -18.24 6.48 14.66
CA SER A 21 -17.10 6.34 15.57
C SER A 21 -16.80 4.87 15.87
N LEU A 22 -17.82 4.07 16.18
CA LEU A 22 -17.64 2.64 16.48
C LEU A 22 -17.08 1.88 15.26
N LEU A 23 -17.64 2.12 14.07
CA LEU A 23 -17.13 1.56 12.82
C LEU A 23 -15.67 1.98 12.56
N PHE A 24 -15.34 3.25 12.80
CA PHE A 24 -13.97 3.75 12.66
C PHE A 24 -13.00 3.00 13.57
N PHE A 25 -13.32 2.84 14.87
CA PHE A 25 -12.47 2.11 15.80
C PHE A 25 -12.34 0.62 15.45
N LEU A 26 -13.41 -0.01 14.96
CA LEU A 26 -13.38 -1.41 14.51
C LEU A 26 -12.46 -1.58 13.31
N ILE A 27 -12.57 -0.71 12.30
CA ILE A 27 -11.70 -0.72 11.12
C ILE A 27 -10.25 -0.45 11.54
N LEU A 28 -10.00 0.54 12.40
CA LEU A 28 -8.67 0.85 12.91
C LEU A 28 -8.04 -0.36 13.60
N ALA A 29 -8.78 -1.02 14.50
CA ALA A 29 -8.33 -2.22 15.19
C ALA A 29 -8.01 -3.35 14.20
N ALA A 30 -8.88 -3.60 13.21
CA ALA A 30 -8.63 -4.60 12.17
C ALA A 30 -7.36 -4.29 11.35
N VAL A 31 -7.16 -3.03 10.95
CA VAL A 31 -5.97 -2.59 10.22
C VAL A 31 -4.70 -2.80 11.05
N LEU A 32 -4.72 -2.48 12.35
CA LEU A 32 -3.59 -2.69 13.24
C LEU A 32 -3.24 -4.18 13.40
N VAL A 33 -4.24 -5.04 13.56
CA VAL A 33 -4.04 -6.51 13.63
C VAL A 33 -3.41 -7.02 12.34
N LEU A 34 -3.92 -6.61 11.18
CA LEU A 34 -3.38 -7.02 9.88
C LEU A 34 -1.95 -6.49 9.65
N PHE A 35 -1.68 -5.25 10.08
CA PHE A 35 -0.34 -4.69 10.04
C PHE A 35 0.64 -5.53 10.88
N TYR A 36 0.24 -5.87 12.11
CA TYR A 36 1.03 -6.70 13.00
C TYR A 36 1.28 -8.10 12.43
N LEU A 37 0.26 -8.78 11.92
CA LEU A 37 0.39 -10.10 11.30
C LEU A 37 1.36 -10.09 10.11
N LYS A 38 1.23 -9.09 9.23
CA LYS A 38 2.14 -8.93 8.09
C LYS A 38 3.57 -8.68 8.55
N GLY A 39 3.76 -7.77 9.50
CA GLY A 39 5.08 -7.41 10.01
C GLY A 39 5.77 -8.58 10.71
N TYR A 40 5.05 -9.28 11.57
CA TYR A 40 5.55 -10.47 12.26
C TYR A 40 5.89 -11.60 11.28
N GLY A 41 5.03 -11.86 10.29
CA GLY A 41 5.29 -12.87 9.26
C GLY A 41 6.60 -12.60 8.51
N ILE A 42 6.77 -11.37 8.03
CA ILE A 42 7.99 -10.93 7.34
C ILE A 42 9.22 -11.01 8.26
N TYR A 43 9.10 -10.54 9.49
CA TYR A 43 10.18 -10.60 10.49
C TYR A 43 10.65 -12.04 10.71
N LYS A 44 9.73 -12.97 11.01
CA LYS A 44 10.07 -14.36 11.31
C LYS A 44 10.68 -15.07 10.09
N MET A 45 10.12 -14.86 8.90
CA MET A 45 10.70 -15.39 7.66
C MET A 45 12.09 -14.83 7.39
N SER A 46 12.31 -13.54 7.64
CA SER A 46 13.61 -12.90 7.43
C SER A 46 14.67 -13.42 8.40
N ARG A 47 14.30 -13.70 9.66
CA ARG A 47 15.18 -14.33 10.65
C ARG A 47 15.57 -15.75 10.26
N LYS A 48 14.62 -16.55 9.75
CA LYS A 48 14.90 -17.92 9.27
C LYS A 48 15.88 -17.95 8.08
N LEU A 49 16.02 -16.83 7.37
CA LEU A 49 16.91 -16.65 6.22
C LEU A 49 18.16 -15.82 6.54
N ASN A 50 18.45 -15.55 7.83
CA ASN A 50 19.59 -14.77 8.29
C ASN A 50 19.72 -13.37 7.65
N ILE A 51 18.59 -12.71 7.35
CA ILE A 51 18.59 -11.36 6.80
C ILE A 51 18.91 -10.35 7.92
N LYS A 52 20.04 -9.62 7.81
CA LYS A 52 20.52 -8.65 8.83
C LYS A 52 19.44 -7.68 9.32
N ARG A 53 18.58 -7.18 8.44
CA ARG A 53 17.56 -6.14 8.75
C ARG A 53 16.14 -6.71 8.81
N SER A 54 15.95 -7.79 9.58
CA SER A 54 14.66 -8.48 9.70
C SER A 54 13.54 -7.62 10.33
N TRP A 55 13.89 -6.64 11.17
CA TRP A 55 12.93 -5.79 11.88
C TRP A 55 12.16 -4.82 10.98
N TYR A 56 12.61 -4.59 9.75
CA TYR A 56 11.91 -3.75 8.76
C TYR A 56 10.49 -4.22 8.44
N GLY A 57 10.12 -5.47 8.78
CA GLY A 57 8.73 -5.92 8.71
C GLY A 57 7.75 -5.04 9.51
N PHE A 58 8.18 -4.41 10.61
CA PHE A 58 7.30 -3.59 11.47
C PHE A 58 7.29 -2.11 11.15
N VAL A 59 8.12 -1.64 10.21
CA VAL A 59 8.17 -0.24 9.85
C VAL A 59 7.30 -0.01 8.61
N PRO A 60 6.35 0.94 8.65
CA PRO A 60 5.65 1.39 7.45
C PRO A 60 6.66 1.75 6.36
N PHE A 61 6.36 1.49 5.09
CA PHE A 61 7.29 1.64 3.94
C PHE A 61 8.45 0.64 3.90
N ALA A 62 9.22 0.47 4.97
CA ALA A 62 10.35 -0.48 4.98
C ALA A 62 9.88 -1.94 4.90
N ASN A 63 8.65 -2.22 5.33
CA ASN A 63 8.01 -3.54 5.16
C ASN A 63 7.97 -3.97 3.69
N ILE A 64 7.73 -3.04 2.76
CA ILE A 64 7.66 -3.34 1.32
C ILE A 64 9.05 -3.75 0.80
N PHE A 65 10.08 -3.03 1.23
CA PHE A 65 11.46 -3.37 0.91
C PHE A 65 11.85 -4.75 1.48
N ALA A 66 11.50 -5.03 2.74
CA ALA A 66 11.76 -6.32 3.38
C ALA A 66 11.01 -7.46 2.67
N PHE A 67 9.75 -7.23 2.29
CA PHE A 67 8.95 -8.18 1.52
C PHE A 67 9.56 -8.49 0.15
N GLY A 68 9.98 -7.44 -0.59
CA GLY A 68 10.67 -7.63 -1.86
C GLY A 68 12.02 -8.34 -1.69
N ARG A 69 12.76 -8.06 -0.61
CA ARG A 69 14.02 -8.76 -0.29
C ARG A 69 13.81 -10.25 -0.04
N LEU A 70 12.75 -10.66 0.66
CA LEU A 70 12.40 -12.07 0.84
C LEU A 70 12.13 -12.77 -0.50
N ALA A 71 11.46 -12.09 -1.43
CA ALA A 71 11.19 -12.60 -2.76
C ALA A 71 12.45 -12.66 -3.64
N ASP A 72 13.37 -11.70 -3.49
CA ASP A 72 14.64 -11.66 -4.21
C ASP A 72 15.53 -12.83 -3.84
N ILE A 73 15.66 -13.19 -2.57
CA ILE A 73 16.48 -14.34 -2.18
C ILE A 73 15.89 -15.65 -2.73
N SER A 74 14.56 -15.69 -2.88
CA SER A 74 13.87 -16.84 -3.48
C SER A 74 14.03 -16.90 -5.01
N ALA A 75 14.50 -15.83 -5.64
CA ALA A 75 14.83 -15.78 -7.04
C ALA A 75 16.36 -15.83 -7.17
N LYS A 76 16.92 -16.38 -8.25
CA LYS A 76 18.34 -16.13 -8.57
C LYS A 76 18.57 -14.66 -9.02
N GLY A 77 17.75 -13.72 -8.55
CA GLY A 77 17.63 -12.35 -9.03
C GLY A 77 18.42 -11.39 -8.14
N LYS A 78 19.25 -10.56 -8.78
CA LYS A 78 20.12 -9.55 -8.15
C LYS A 78 19.34 -8.35 -7.54
N GLY A 79 18.40 -8.59 -6.63
CA GLY A 79 17.68 -7.52 -5.92
C GLY A 79 16.61 -6.79 -6.75
N MET A 80 16.05 -7.44 -7.77
CA MET A 80 15.10 -6.84 -8.71
C MET A 80 13.75 -6.53 -8.05
N TYR A 81 13.20 -7.47 -7.29
CA TYR A 81 11.86 -7.36 -6.71
C TYR A 81 11.81 -6.31 -5.61
N ARG A 82 12.85 -6.23 -4.76
CA ARG A 82 13.02 -5.20 -3.74
C ARG A 82 12.98 -3.79 -4.34
N LYS A 83 13.71 -3.56 -5.43
CA LYS A 83 13.72 -2.26 -6.13
C LYS A 83 12.37 -1.98 -6.79
N ALA A 84 11.88 -2.92 -7.60
CA ALA A 84 10.63 -2.75 -8.35
C ALA A 84 9.43 -2.46 -7.44
N LEU A 85 9.22 -3.26 -6.39
CA LEU A 85 8.13 -3.04 -5.43
C LEU A 85 8.20 -1.67 -4.75
N THR A 86 9.39 -1.28 -4.31
CA THR A 86 9.61 -0.03 -3.58
C THR A 86 9.38 1.17 -4.50
N VAL A 87 9.94 1.14 -5.71
CA VAL A 87 9.81 2.22 -6.71
C VAL A 87 8.35 2.36 -7.16
N THR A 88 7.69 1.27 -7.54
CA THR A 88 6.29 1.34 -7.99
C THR A 88 5.36 1.83 -6.88
N TYR A 89 5.59 1.41 -5.63
CA TYR A 89 4.81 1.89 -4.49
C TYR A 89 5.00 3.40 -4.25
N ILE A 90 6.25 3.87 -4.20
CA ILE A 90 6.57 5.29 -3.98
C ILE A 90 5.98 6.13 -5.11
N LEU A 91 6.16 5.70 -6.37
CA LEU A 91 5.63 6.40 -7.52
C LEU A 91 4.10 6.47 -7.48
N SER A 92 3.43 5.35 -7.17
CA SER A 92 1.97 5.34 -7.00
C SER A 92 1.51 6.30 -5.90
N PHE A 93 2.25 6.39 -4.79
CA PHE A 93 1.94 7.31 -3.71
C PHE A 93 2.09 8.77 -4.14
N ILE A 94 3.17 9.12 -4.84
CA ILE A 94 3.40 10.47 -5.37
C ILE A 94 2.28 10.90 -6.32
N PHE A 95 1.88 10.02 -7.25
CA PHE A 95 0.78 10.32 -8.18
C PHE A 95 -0.58 10.45 -7.48
N MET A 96 -0.84 9.66 -6.43
CA MET A 96 -2.05 9.83 -5.60
C MET A 96 -2.05 11.16 -4.83
N VAL A 97 -0.91 11.57 -4.28
CA VAL A 97 -0.78 12.87 -3.61
C VAL A 97 -1.02 14.00 -4.61
N ALA A 98 -0.39 13.95 -5.79
CA ALA A 98 -0.60 14.94 -6.85
C ALA A 98 -2.09 15.02 -7.28
N TYR A 99 -2.74 13.86 -7.47
CA TYR A 99 -4.18 13.80 -7.75
C TYR A 99 -5.01 14.48 -6.64
N SER A 100 -4.72 14.20 -5.37
CA SER A 100 -5.46 14.78 -4.24
C SER A 100 -5.31 16.31 -4.18
N VAL A 101 -4.10 16.82 -4.38
CA VAL A 101 -3.83 18.27 -4.41
C VAL A 101 -4.56 18.93 -5.57
N LEU A 102 -4.51 18.37 -6.78
CA LEU A 102 -5.22 18.92 -7.95
C LEU A 102 -6.74 18.88 -7.77
N SER A 103 -7.26 17.82 -7.17
CA SER A 103 -8.71 17.66 -6.93
C SER A 103 -9.21 18.66 -5.89
N ILE A 104 -8.44 18.91 -4.82
CA ILE A 104 -8.76 19.94 -3.82
C ILE A 104 -8.75 21.32 -4.47
N ASN A 105 -7.71 21.64 -5.26
CA ASN A 105 -7.64 22.91 -5.99
C ASN A 105 -8.82 23.10 -6.95
N PHE A 106 -9.23 22.04 -7.65
CA PHE A 106 -10.42 22.06 -8.51
C PHE A 106 -11.69 22.32 -7.70
N ALA A 107 -11.90 21.61 -6.58
CA ALA A 107 -13.06 21.79 -5.73
C ALA A 107 -13.16 23.22 -5.18
N VAL A 108 -12.04 23.79 -4.72
CA VAL A 108 -11.98 25.18 -4.24
C VAL A 108 -12.35 26.16 -5.36
N LYS A 109 -11.79 26.01 -6.57
CA LYS A 109 -12.14 26.85 -7.72
C LYS A 109 -13.61 26.73 -8.12
N LEU A 110 -14.16 25.51 -8.07
CA LEU A 110 -15.56 25.26 -8.38
C LEU A 110 -16.49 25.95 -7.37
N LEU A 111 -16.15 25.91 -6.07
CA LEU A 111 -16.91 26.59 -5.01
C LEU A 111 -16.95 28.10 -5.23
N PHE A 112 -15.79 28.74 -5.43
CA PHE A 112 -15.74 30.19 -5.68
C PHE A 112 -16.46 30.60 -6.96
N ALA A 113 -16.35 29.81 -8.02
CA ALA A 113 -17.05 30.11 -9.27
C ALA A 113 -18.55 29.90 -9.17
N ALA A 114 -19.01 28.89 -8.42
CA ALA A 114 -20.42 28.65 -8.16
C ALA A 114 -21.02 29.79 -7.33
N ASP A 115 -20.32 30.24 -6.29
CA ASP A 115 -20.72 31.37 -5.48
C ASP A 115 -20.87 32.65 -6.34
N ALA A 116 -19.86 32.99 -7.13
CA ALA A 116 -19.92 34.13 -8.04
C ALA A 116 -21.03 34.03 -9.10
N ALA A 117 -21.28 32.83 -9.62
CA ALA A 117 -22.34 32.57 -10.59
C ALA A 117 -23.74 32.78 -10.00
N VAL A 118 -23.95 32.37 -8.74
CA VAL A 118 -25.20 32.60 -8.01
C VAL A 118 -25.44 34.10 -7.81
N PHE A 119 -24.43 34.86 -7.38
CA PHE A 119 -24.57 36.31 -7.18
C PHE A 119 -24.77 37.08 -8.49
N ALA A 120 -24.19 36.61 -9.59
CA ALA A 120 -24.28 37.28 -10.88
C ALA A 120 -25.47 36.80 -11.76
N GLU A 121 -26.33 35.92 -11.24
CA GLU A 121 -27.42 35.25 -11.98
C GLU A 121 -26.95 34.68 -13.33
N LYS A 122 -25.70 34.18 -13.37
CA LYS A 122 -25.04 33.73 -14.60
C LYS A 122 -24.75 32.25 -14.52
N SER A 123 -24.81 31.56 -15.66
CA SER A 123 -24.34 30.19 -15.78
C SER A 123 -22.84 30.06 -15.52
N LEU A 124 -22.44 28.94 -14.92
CA LEU A 124 -21.04 28.56 -14.74
C LEU A 124 -20.30 28.48 -16.09
N ASP A 125 -19.09 29.03 -16.16
CA ASP A 125 -18.22 28.92 -17.33
C ASP A 125 -17.71 27.47 -17.48
N PRO A 126 -18.01 26.77 -18.58
CA PRO A 126 -17.54 25.41 -18.82
C PRO A 126 -16.01 25.25 -18.74
N LYS A 127 -15.23 26.33 -18.96
CA LYS A 127 -13.77 26.29 -18.90
C LYS A 127 -13.22 25.91 -17.52
N ILE A 128 -14.00 26.05 -16.45
CA ILE A 128 -13.61 25.65 -15.09
C ILE A 128 -13.29 24.15 -15.04
N PHE A 129 -13.98 23.32 -15.82
CA PHE A 129 -13.75 21.87 -15.88
C PHE A 129 -12.40 21.48 -16.51
N ASN A 130 -11.76 22.37 -17.28
CA ASN A 130 -10.43 22.09 -17.84
C ASN A 130 -9.37 21.90 -16.75
N ALA A 131 -9.56 22.51 -15.56
CA ALA A 131 -8.68 22.32 -14.42
C ALA A 131 -8.76 20.89 -13.83
N PHE A 132 -9.80 20.12 -14.16
CA PHE A 132 -9.97 18.75 -13.67
C PHE A 132 -9.28 17.69 -14.55
N ILE A 133 -9.07 18.00 -15.83
CA ILE A 133 -8.39 17.12 -16.80
C ILE A 133 -7.03 16.60 -16.27
N PRO A 134 -6.11 17.44 -15.77
CA PRO A 134 -4.85 16.94 -15.23
C PRO A 134 -5.07 16.05 -14.01
N ALA A 135 -6.03 16.33 -13.13
CA ALA A 135 -6.34 15.46 -11.99
C ALA A 135 -6.73 14.05 -12.47
N LEU A 136 -7.58 13.95 -13.49
CA LEU A 136 -7.96 12.65 -14.08
C LEU A 136 -6.77 11.89 -14.68
N ALA A 137 -5.86 12.59 -15.35
CA ALA A 137 -4.65 11.96 -15.90
C ALA A 137 -3.76 11.37 -14.79
N PHE A 138 -3.53 12.13 -13.70
CA PHE A 138 -2.77 11.66 -12.55
C PHE A 138 -3.45 10.47 -11.85
N LEU A 139 -4.78 10.49 -11.73
CA LEU A 139 -5.56 9.37 -11.21
C LEU A 139 -5.36 8.11 -12.07
N GLY A 140 -5.47 8.23 -13.40
CA GLY A 140 -5.27 7.12 -14.32
C GLY A 140 -3.89 6.48 -14.16
N ILE A 141 -2.84 7.29 -14.09
CA ILE A 141 -1.46 6.81 -13.87
C ILE A 141 -1.33 6.15 -12.49
N ALA A 142 -1.87 6.75 -11.44
CA ALA A 142 -1.84 6.18 -10.09
C ALA A 142 -2.51 4.80 -10.02
N LEU A 143 -3.65 4.64 -10.72
CA LEU A 143 -4.36 3.36 -10.80
C LEU A 143 -3.53 2.30 -11.53
N ILE A 144 -2.92 2.64 -12.67
CA ILE A 144 -2.05 1.72 -13.41
C ILE A 144 -0.88 1.29 -12.51
N LEU A 145 -0.20 2.23 -11.86
CA LEU A 145 0.92 1.93 -10.95
C LEU A 145 0.47 1.05 -9.76
N THR A 146 -0.72 1.31 -9.22
CA THR A 146 -1.28 0.49 -8.14
C THR A 146 -1.50 -0.95 -8.61
N VAL A 147 -2.06 -1.15 -9.81
CA VAL A 147 -2.27 -2.48 -10.37
C VAL A 147 -0.94 -3.19 -10.61
N VAL A 148 0.06 -2.50 -11.18
CA VAL A 148 1.42 -3.05 -11.37
C VAL A 148 2.03 -3.47 -10.02
N TYR A 149 1.93 -2.61 -9.00
CA TYR A 149 2.39 -2.93 -7.64
C TYR A 149 1.71 -4.17 -7.08
N ARG A 150 0.39 -4.31 -7.28
CA ARG A 150 -0.39 -5.48 -6.82
C ARG A 150 0.06 -6.76 -7.50
N ILE A 151 0.28 -6.73 -8.81
CA ILE A 151 0.76 -7.88 -9.59
C ILE A 151 2.15 -8.29 -9.11
N LEU A 152 3.08 -7.33 -8.98
CA LEU A 152 4.43 -7.60 -8.47
C LEU A 152 4.40 -8.18 -7.05
N SER A 153 3.52 -7.66 -6.19
CA SER A 153 3.34 -8.17 -4.83
C SER A 153 2.83 -9.62 -4.82
N ALA A 154 1.90 -9.97 -5.71
CA ALA A 154 1.41 -11.34 -5.85
C ALA A 154 2.51 -12.30 -6.34
N VAL A 155 3.31 -11.89 -7.34
CA VAL A 155 4.47 -12.68 -7.80
C VAL A 155 5.47 -12.90 -6.66
N CYS A 156 5.76 -11.86 -5.88
CA CYS A 156 6.63 -11.96 -4.71
C CYS A 156 6.07 -12.93 -3.66
N ALA A 157 4.76 -12.86 -3.39
CA ALA A 157 4.09 -13.78 -2.48
C ALA A 157 4.23 -15.24 -2.92
N VAL A 158 4.00 -15.56 -4.21
CA VAL A 158 4.19 -16.92 -4.75
C VAL A 158 5.60 -17.43 -4.49
N LYS A 159 6.62 -16.60 -4.74
CA LYS A 159 8.03 -16.98 -4.55
C LYS A 159 8.34 -17.28 -3.09
N ILE A 160 7.90 -16.42 -2.19
CA ILE A 160 8.05 -16.62 -0.75
C ILE A 160 7.33 -17.91 -0.33
N TYR A 161 6.08 -18.11 -0.73
CA TYR A 161 5.30 -19.28 -0.33
C TYR A 161 5.90 -20.60 -0.82
N LYS A 162 6.44 -20.63 -2.05
CA LYS A 162 7.16 -21.80 -2.58
C LYS A 162 8.37 -22.16 -1.71
N ARG A 163 9.15 -21.14 -1.33
CA ARG A 163 10.38 -21.35 -0.56
C ARG A 163 10.11 -21.87 0.85
N PHE A 164 9.06 -21.39 1.49
CA PHE A 164 8.63 -21.84 2.83
C PHE A 164 7.70 -23.07 2.76
N ASN A 165 7.97 -23.99 1.82
CA ASN A 165 7.30 -25.28 1.65
C ASN A 165 5.77 -25.24 1.87
N THR A 166 5.09 -24.27 1.27
CA THR A 166 3.66 -24.05 1.51
C THR A 166 2.82 -24.90 0.57
N ARG A 167 1.81 -25.62 1.12
CA ARG A 167 0.78 -26.27 0.30
C ARG A 167 -0.01 -25.22 -0.49
N ALA A 168 -0.06 -25.39 -1.81
CA ALA A 168 -0.76 -24.52 -2.76
C ALA A 168 -0.35 -23.02 -2.70
N PRO A 169 0.92 -22.68 -3.04
CA PRO A 169 1.43 -21.32 -2.94
C PRO A 169 0.70 -20.35 -3.87
N TYR A 170 0.32 -20.80 -5.07
CA TYR A 170 -0.41 -19.99 -6.05
C TYR A 170 -1.79 -19.59 -5.54
N ILE A 171 -2.53 -20.53 -4.94
CA ILE A 171 -3.88 -20.28 -4.42
C ILE A 171 -3.83 -19.19 -3.35
N LYS A 172 -2.94 -19.32 -2.36
CA LYS A 172 -2.77 -18.31 -1.32
C LYS A 172 -2.38 -16.93 -1.88
N ALA A 173 -1.56 -16.89 -2.92
CA ALA A 173 -1.16 -15.63 -3.53
C ALA A 173 -2.30 -14.97 -4.32
N VAL A 174 -3.07 -15.75 -5.08
CA VAL A 174 -4.23 -15.27 -5.84
C VAL A 174 -5.31 -14.76 -4.89
N PHE A 175 -5.64 -15.51 -3.83
CA PHE A 175 -6.58 -15.05 -2.81
C PHE A 175 -6.09 -13.79 -2.09
N GLY A 176 -4.79 -13.69 -1.80
CA GLY A 176 -4.20 -12.47 -1.24
C GLY A 176 -4.18 -11.26 -2.21
N PHE A 177 -4.23 -11.52 -3.52
CA PHE A 177 -4.35 -10.48 -4.55
C PHE A 177 -5.80 -9.99 -4.69
N ILE A 178 -6.77 -10.91 -4.79
CA ILE A 178 -8.20 -10.60 -4.91
C ILE A 178 -8.73 -9.97 -3.61
N ILE A 179 -8.32 -10.53 -2.46
CA ILE A 179 -8.73 -10.08 -1.14
C ILE A 179 -7.46 -9.62 -0.39
N PRO A 180 -7.09 -8.34 -0.49
CA PRO A 180 -5.89 -7.78 0.13
C PRO A 180 -5.73 -8.08 1.63
N LEU A 181 -6.86 -8.21 2.33
CA LEU A 181 -6.91 -8.50 3.77
C LEU A 181 -6.37 -9.90 4.11
N LEU A 182 -6.35 -10.83 3.15
CA LEU A 182 -5.86 -12.19 3.37
C LEU A 182 -4.33 -12.31 3.27
N LEU A 183 -3.66 -11.38 2.59
CA LEU A 183 -2.21 -11.44 2.40
C LEU A 183 -1.44 -11.46 3.75
N PRO A 184 -1.74 -10.58 4.73
CA PRO A 184 -1.15 -10.66 6.07
C PRO A 184 -1.36 -12.00 6.76
N CYS A 185 -2.58 -12.54 6.68
CA CYS A 185 -2.95 -13.82 7.30
C CYS A 185 -2.18 -14.99 6.69
N PHE A 186 -2.04 -15.00 5.36
CA PHE A 186 -1.25 -16.03 4.67
C PHE A 186 0.24 -15.91 4.98
N LEU A 187 0.81 -14.71 5.01
CA LEU A 187 2.21 -14.53 5.40
C LEU A 187 2.47 -15.01 6.83
N TYR A 188 1.55 -14.74 7.75
CA TYR A 188 1.62 -15.26 9.11
C TYR A 188 1.49 -16.79 9.18
N SER A 189 0.61 -17.39 8.37
CA SER A 189 0.50 -18.84 8.26
C SER A 189 1.80 -19.47 7.75
N VAL A 190 2.39 -18.88 6.71
CA VAL A 190 3.58 -19.42 6.04
C VAL A 190 4.85 -19.26 6.86
N CYS A 191 4.98 -18.21 7.68
CA CYS A 191 6.17 -18.02 8.51
C CYS A 191 6.38 -19.12 9.57
N LYS A 192 5.38 -19.99 9.79
CA LYS A 192 5.49 -21.16 10.65
C LYS A 192 6.36 -22.26 10.01
N ASN A 193 6.31 -22.40 8.70
CA ASN A 193 7.07 -23.40 7.94
C ASN A 193 8.55 -23.04 7.88
N ASP A 194 9.41 -24.04 7.69
CA ASP A 194 10.84 -23.82 7.45
C ASP A 194 11.15 -23.65 5.95
N PRO A 195 12.17 -22.83 5.62
CA PRO A 195 12.59 -22.66 4.24
C PRO A 195 13.25 -23.94 3.72
N ILE A 196 13.00 -24.27 2.46
CA ILE A 196 13.59 -25.43 1.77
C ILE A 196 15.12 -25.31 1.69
N ASP A 197 15.63 -24.09 1.51
CA ASP A 197 17.05 -23.76 1.48
C ASP A 197 17.36 -22.71 2.56
N LYS A 198 18.20 -23.09 3.53
CA LYS A 198 18.74 -22.18 4.55
C LYS A 198 20.01 -21.45 4.09
N SER A 199 20.46 -21.68 2.85
CA SER A 199 21.71 -21.11 2.36
C SER A 199 21.67 -19.58 2.43
N VAL A 200 22.72 -19.05 3.06
CA VAL A 200 22.90 -17.67 3.48
C VAL A 200 22.75 -16.72 2.31
N ALA A 201 21.97 -15.65 2.48
CA ALA A 201 21.72 -14.66 1.44
C ALA A 201 22.16 -13.24 1.84
N ASP A 202 23.35 -13.15 2.42
CA ASP A 202 23.97 -11.86 2.70
C ASP A 202 25.48 -11.91 2.45
N ASN A 203 25.88 -12.13 1.19
CA ASN A 203 27.08 -11.49 0.65
C ASN A 203 26.63 -10.20 -0.05
N ASP A 204 26.09 -9.25 0.71
CA ASP A 204 25.76 -7.89 0.22
C ASP A 204 26.90 -6.93 0.61
N ASP A 205 28.15 -7.36 0.40
CA ASP A 205 29.38 -6.56 0.55
C ASP A 205 29.59 -5.60 -0.64
N GLY A 206 28.51 -5.17 -1.30
CA GLY A 206 28.55 -4.13 -2.32
C GLY A 206 28.92 -2.74 -1.79
N TYR A 207 29.08 -2.58 -0.47
CA TYR A 207 29.58 -1.36 0.18
C TYR A 207 31.05 -1.44 0.65
N ASN A 208 31.66 -2.63 0.68
CA ASN A 208 33.05 -2.81 1.14
C ASN A 208 34.08 -2.87 -0.01
N ALA A 209 33.63 -2.86 -1.27
CA ALA A 209 34.52 -2.89 -2.43
C ALA A 209 35.15 -1.52 -2.78
N VAL A 210 34.82 -0.44 -2.04
CA VAL A 210 35.33 0.93 -2.32
C VAL A 210 36.43 1.36 -1.33
N PHE A 211 36.71 0.58 -0.27
CA PHE A 211 37.70 0.94 0.76
C PHE A 211 38.81 -0.10 0.98
N LYS A 212 39.07 -0.96 -0.01
CA LYS A 212 40.40 -1.59 -0.12
C LYS A 212 41.22 -0.77 -1.11
N ILE A 213 41.72 0.36 -0.62
CA ILE A 213 42.96 0.93 -1.16
C ILE A 213 44.06 0.20 -0.40
N ASP A 214 44.93 -0.44 -1.16
CA ASP A 214 46.06 -1.22 -0.68
C ASP A 214 46.87 -0.47 0.39
N GLY A 215 47.14 -1.16 1.49
CA GLY A 215 48.14 -0.81 2.50
C GLY A 215 49.09 -1.98 2.67
#